data_AF-A0A7X7FRE7-F1
#
_entry.id   AF-A0A7X7FRE7-F1
#
_cell.length_a   1.000
_cell.length_b   1.000
_cell.length_c   1.000
_cell.angle_alpha   90.00
_cell.angle_beta   90.00
_cell.angle_gamma   90.00
#
_symmetry.space_group_name_H-M   'P 1'
#
loop_
_entity.id
_entity.type
_entity.pdbx_description
1 polymer ?
#
loop_
_entity_poly.entity_id
_entity_poly.type
_entity_poly.pdbx_seq_one_letter_code
_entity_poly.pdbx_strand_id
1 'polypeptide(L)'
;MAIGVVTSRVTRVFDVEKVTKKFYDEFKGEHADFLKFLRGIPDENDRAWYVSVMMNRLMFIYFVQKKGFLDGDGDYLQHKLAESKARGRDRFYRDFLVPLFFEGFAQEADKRSPEVRKLLGSVPYLNGGLFTPHDLEQKYGEAIAIPDAVFERRFAFFDKYTWHLDDRPWHVDNEINPDVLGFIFEKYINQKQMGAYYTKEDITGYICRNTILPFLLDKLGDRRYAAMNPLPLHDVEPYIYEAVKQAEYLPTETEREYTARQKRLESIRADFAGGKIAAVNDLITYNLDIEAFVQDWLAELDDPVTLRAFYFECLRKLTVLDPTCGSGAFLFAAMNILEPLYERCLERMAEFAGPRHPDFGEELARVARHPNRTYFICKSIIVHNLYGVDIMEEAVEICKLRLFLKLVAQVDDGKKVEPLPDIDFNIRAGNTLVGYATQEEVAAATSYGSLFNIDIEQQIVEAARGLDAFRDLQTRIDTPPGVMAAAKQGVRDKLSEPDAVLNKALANEYRMEVEPFVASHRPFHWYVQFHAIMREGGFDVIVGNPPYLDYRDMPDYQPRGYQTTVTRNLYSLVLERCQGLIMESGRQGFIVPI
;
A
#
# COMPACT_ATOMS: atom_id res chain seq x y z
N MET A 1 3.41 37.58 5.20
CA MET A 1 2.48 36.43 5.23
C MET A 1 3.16 35.07 5.45
N ALA A 2 4.43 34.87 5.06
CA ALA A 2 5.13 33.57 5.22
C ALA A 2 5.38 33.12 6.68
N ILE A 3 5.67 34.04 7.61
CA ILE A 3 5.97 33.70 9.01
C ILE A 3 4.79 33.01 9.70
N GLY A 4 3.56 33.50 9.50
CA GLY A 4 2.35 32.91 10.08
C GLY A 4 2.02 31.51 9.54
N VAL A 5 2.39 31.22 8.28
CA VAL A 5 2.22 29.88 7.70
C VAL A 5 3.23 28.91 8.32
N VAL A 6 4.48 29.31 8.52
CA VAL A 6 5.51 28.45 9.14
C VAL A 6 5.24 28.20 10.62
N THR A 7 4.85 29.23 11.39
CA THR A 7 4.48 29.02 12.81
C THR A 7 3.25 28.12 12.93
N SER A 8 2.23 28.32 12.08
CA SER A 8 1.05 27.44 12.08
C SER A 8 1.40 26.00 11.72
N ARG A 9 2.32 25.75 10.78
CA ARG A 9 2.76 24.40 10.41
C ARG A 9 3.51 23.71 11.55
N VAL A 10 4.40 24.43 12.24
CA VAL A 10 5.18 23.87 13.35
C VAL A 10 4.26 23.53 14.54
N THR A 11 3.36 24.44 14.93
CA THR A 11 2.41 24.17 16.03
C THR A 11 1.48 22.99 15.71
N ARG A 12 0.99 22.89 14.45
CA ARG A 12 0.17 21.77 13.98
C ARG A 12 0.87 20.42 14.10
N VAL A 13 2.16 20.34 13.77
CA VAL A 13 2.93 19.09 13.89
C VAL A 13 3.01 18.64 15.36
N PHE A 14 3.24 19.57 16.29
CA PHE A 14 3.29 19.23 17.72
C PHE A 14 1.96 18.73 18.28
N ASP A 15 0.82 19.30 17.84
CA ASP A 15 -0.50 18.88 18.30
C ASP A 15 -0.86 17.48 17.77
N VAL A 16 -0.53 17.17 16.51
CA VAL A 16 -0.69 15.84 15.92
C VAL A 16 0.11 14.81 16.71
N GLU A 17 1.39 15.09 17.01
CA GLU A 17 2.22 14.14 17.77
C GLU A 17 1.65 13.80 19.15
N LYS A 18 1.02 14.76 19.81
CA LYS A 18 0.41 14.58 21.13
C LYS A 18 -0.84 13.68 21.04
N VAL A 19 -1.72 13.92 20.07
CA VAL A 19 -2.93 13.11 19.85
C VAL A 19 -2.55 11.68 19.46
N THR A 20 -1.62 11.52 18.51
CA THR A 20 -1.08 10.23 18.06
C THR A 20 -0.53 9.42 19.22
N LYS A 21 0.32 10.03 20.07
CA LYS A 21 0.89 9.36 21.23
C LYS A 21 -0.19 8.87 22.19
N LYS A 22 -1.11 9.76 22.53
CA LYS A 22 -2.21 9.46 23.44
C LYS A 22 -3.09 8.31 22.90
N PHE A 23 -3.46 8.37 21.62
CA PHE A 23 -4.24 7.31 20.98
C PHE A 23 -3.52 5.98 21.03
N TYR A 24 -2.24 5.94 20.67
CA TYR A 24 -1.47 4.69 20.67
C TYR A 24 -1.35 4.07 22.07
N ASP A 25 -1.01 4.88 23.07
CA ASP A 25 -0.83 4.41 24.45
C ASP A 25 -2.15 3.83 24.99
N GLU A 26 -3.28 4.50 24.71
CA GLU A 26 -4.61 4.00 25.05
C GLU A 26 -4.97 2.74 24.22
N PHE A 27 -4.71 2.73 22.91
CA PHE A 27 -4.96 1.60 22.01
C PHE A 27 -4.22 0.34 22.46
N LYS A 28 -2.95 0.46 22.86
CA LYS A 28 -2.16 -0.65 23.41
C LYS A 28 -2.77 -1.19 24.71
N GLY A 29 -3.25 -0.28 25.57
CA GLY A 29 -3.99 -0.65 26.78
C GLY A 29 -5.27 -1.43 26.46
N GLU A 30 -6.03 -0.98 25.47
CA GLU A 30 -7.26 -1.62 25.01
C GLU A 30 -7.03 -2.96 24.31
N HIS A 31 -5.94 -3.11 23.56
CA HIS A 31 -5.50 -4.37 22.94
C HIS A 31 -5.14 -5.40 24.02
N ALA A 32 -4.29 -5.02 24.97
CA ALA A 32 -3.88 -5.89 26.07
C ALA A 32 -5.07 -6.28 26.98
N ASP A 33 -6.06 -5.40 27.10
CA ASP A 33 -7.31 -5.72 27.79
C ASP A 33 -8.14 -6.75 27.01
N PHE A 34 -8.36 -6.54 25.71
CA PHE A 34 -9.11 -7.46 24.86
C PHE A 34 -8.49 -8.86 24.92
N LEU A 35 -7.16 -8.97 24.81
CA LEU A 35 -6.44 -10.24 24.88
C LEU A 35 -6.79 -11.07 26.14
N LYS A 36 -7.04 -10.41 27.28
CA LYS A 36 -7.40 -11.08 28.54
C LYS A 36 -8.81 -11.67 28.54
N PHE A 37 -9.73 -11.13 27.75
CA PHE A 37 -11.14 -11.53 27.73
C PHE A 37 -11.51 -12.43 26.55
N LEU A 38 -10.69 -12.46 25.50
CA LEU A 38 -10.85 -13.40 24.40
C LEU A 38 -10.67 -14.85 24.89
N ARG A 39 -11.62 -15.71 24.55
CA ARG A 39 -11.64 -17.15 24.86
C ARG A 39 -11.83 -17.96 23.57
N GLY A 40 -11.46 -19.24 23.62
CA GLY A 40 -11.62 -20.16 22.48
C GLY A 40 -10.38 -20.37 21.62
N ILE A 41 -9.34 -19.55 21.79
CA ILE A 41 -8.06 -19.68 21.09
C ILE A 41 -6.99 -20.09 22.11
N PRO A 42 -6.50 -21.36 22.09
CA PRO A 42 -5.57 -21.87 23.09
C PRO A 42 -4.20 -21.19 23.04
N ASP A 43 -3.66 -21.01 21.84
CA ASP A 43 -2.35 -20.40 21.63
C ASP A 43 -2.38 -18.88 21.89
N GLU A 44 -1.36 -18.36 22.57
CA GLU A 44 -1.31 -16.95 22.95
C GLU A 44 -0.98 -16.03 21.78
N ASN A 45 -0.16 -16.49 20.82
CA ASN A 45 0.20 -15.72 19.63
C ASN A 45 -1.00 -15.64 18.68
N ASP A 46 -1.68 -16.75 18.43
CA ASP A 46 -2.94 -16.80 17.67
C ASP A 46 -3.98 -15.86 18.29
N ARG A 47 -4.04 -15.81 19.63
CA ARG A 47 -4.98 -14.93 20.34
C ARG A 47 -4.63 -13.46 20.17
N ALA A 48 -3.36 -13.09 20.33
CA ALA A 48 -2.88 -11.73 20.14
C ALA A 48 -3.10 -11.26 18.70
N TRP A 49 -2.85 -12.14 17.74
CA TRP A 49 -3.09 -11.89 16.32
C TRP A 49 -4.57 -11.67 16.03
N TYR A 50 -5.45 -12.53 16.54
CA TYR A 50 -6.88 -12.37 16.33
C TYR A 50 -7.45 -11.08 16.95
N VAL A 51 -6.91 -10.64 18.10
CA VAL A 51 -7.25 -9.32 18.68
C VAL A 51 -6.87 -8.20 17.71
N SER A 52 -5.68 -8.24 17.11
CA SER A 52 -5.26 -7.24 16.13
C SER A 52 -6.18 -7.19 14.91
N VAL A 53 -6.56 -8.35 14.36
CA VAL A 53 -7.52 -8.46 13.25
C VAL A 53 -8.86 -7.83 13.64
N MET A 54 -9.37 -8.14 14.83
CA MET A 54 -10.65 -7.58 15.30
C MET A 54 -10.57 -6.07 15.51
N MET A 55 -9.50 -5.56 16.12
CA MET A 55 -9.31 -4.12 16.31
C MET A 55 -9.28 -3.38 14.97
N ASN A 56 -8.58 -3.92 13.97
CA ASN A 56 -8.53 -3.34 12.62
C ASN A 56 -9.91 -3.32 11.95
N ARG A 57 -10.66 -4.42 12.03
CA ARG A 57 -12.05 -4.49 11.54
C ARG A 57 -12.94 -3.45 12.21
N LEU A 58 -12.88 -3.33 13.53
CA LEU A 58 -13.70 -2.36 14.28
C LEU A 58 -13.32 -0.91 13.95
N MET A 59 -12.02 -0.59 13.81
CA MET A 59 -11.57 0.74 13.38
C MET A 59 -12.08 1.08 11.98
N PHE A 60 -11.98 0.16 11.02
CA PHE A 60 -12.53 0.37 9.68
C PHE A 60 -14.03 0.70 9.73
N ILE A 61 -14.79 -0.09 10.50
CA ILE A 61 -16.24 0.12 10.64
C ILE A 61 -16.54 1.47 11.28
N TYR A 62 -15.70 1.92 12.24
CA TYR A 62 -15.83 3.25 12.84
C TYR A 62 -15.68 4.39 11.84
N PHE A 63 -14.72 4.30 10.91
CA PHE A 63 -14.64 5.30 9.84
C PHE A 63 -15.86 5.28 8.93
N VAL A 64 -16.29 4.07 8.54
CA VAL A 64 -17.39 3.89 7.59
C VAL A 64 -18.73 4.32 8.19
N GLN A 65 -18.99 4.03 9.48
CA GLN A 65 -20.20 4.47 10.17
C GLN A 65 -20.26 6.00 10.30
N LYS A 66 -19.13 6.67 10.60
CA LYS A 66 -19.11 8.14 10.71
C LYS A 66 -19.32 8.84 9.38
N LYS A 67 -19.08 8.16 8.26
CA LYS A 67 -19.48 8.59 6.92
C LYS A 67 -20.97 8.34 6.60
N GLY A 68 -21.71 7.68 7.50
CA GLY A 68 -23.14 7.37 7.34
C GLY A 68 -23.40 6.15 6.44
N PHE A 69 -22.39 5.33 6.16
CA PHE A 69 -22.53 4.21 5.22
C PHE A 69 -23.23 2.99 5.83
N LEU A 70 -23.39 2.95 7.16
CA LEU A 70 -24.04 1.86 7.87
C LEU A 70 -25.42 2.32 8.32
N ASP A 71 -26.42 2.03 7.50
CA ASP A 71 -27.84 2.37 7.72
C ASP A 71 -28.13 3.87 7.97
N GLY A 72 -27.22 4.75 7.52
CA GLY A 72 -27.30 6.19 7.80
C GLY A 72 -26.98 6.55 9.25
N ASP A 73 -26.42 5.63 10.03
CA ASP A 73 -26.21 5.76 11.47
C ASP A 73 -24.74 6.01 11.81
N GLY A 74 -24.46 7.18 12.39
CA GLY A 74 -23.12 7.57 12.85
C GLY A 74 -22.65 6.80 14.09
N ASP A 75 -23.55 6.15 14.82
CA ASP A 75 -23.31 5.39 16.05
C ASP A 75 -23.79 3.93 15.90
N TYR A 76 -23.77 3.42 14.67
CA TYR A 76 -24.30 2.12 14.26
C TYR A 76 -23.87 0.96 15.17
N LEU A 77 -22.56 0.83 15.45
CA LEU A 77 -22.06 -0.25 16.30
C LEU A 77 -22.58 -0.16 17.73
N GLN A 78 -22.69 1.05 18.28
CA GLN A 78 -23.19 1.30 19.63
C GLN A 78 -24.67 0.96 19.75
N HIS A 79 -25.49 1.41 18.79
CA HIS A 79 -26.91 1.08 18.75
C HIS A 79 -27.14 -0.41 18.59
N LYS A 80 -26.39 -1.08 17.72
CA LYS A 80 -26.49 -2.54 17.51
C LYS A 80 -26.02 -3.34 18.72
N LEU A 81 -25.03 -2.84 19.48
CA LEU A 81 -24.62 -3.44 20.74
C LEU A 81 -25.74 -3.35 21.79
N ALA A 82 -26.39 -2.19 21.91
CA ALA A 82 -27.54 -2.01 22.81
C ALA A 82 -28.71 -2.93 22.42
N GLU A 83 -29.03 -3.05 21.13
CA GLU A 83 -30.03 -3.99 20.61
C GLU A 83 -29.67 -5.45 20.93
N SER A 84 -28.42 -5.84 20.75
CA SER A 84 -27.96 -7.22 21.00
C SER A 84 -28.08 -7.59 22.47
N LYS A 85 -27.66 -6.69 23.38
CA LYS A 85 -27.80 -6.88 24.83
C LYS A 85 -29.25 -7.06 25.29
N ALA A 86 -30.20 -6.43 24.60
CA ALA A 86 -31.63 -6.63 24.87
C ALA A 86 -32.12 -8.05 24.51
N ARG A 87 -31.41 -8.79 23.64
CA ARG A 87 -31.74 -10.16 23.20
C ARG A 87 -31.02 -11.25 23.98
N GLY A 88 -30.03 -10.88 24.79
CA GLY A 88 -29.27 -11.78 25.65
C GLY A 88 -27.87 -11.28 25.91
N ARG A 89 -27.18 -11.92 26.87
CA ARG A 89 -25.83 -11.56 27.29
C ARG A 89 -24.78 -12.20 26.39
N ASP A 90 -23.73 -11.45 26.06
CA ASP A 90 -22.53 -11.90 25.33
C ASP A 90 -22.86 -12.43 23.92
N ARG A 91 -23.85 -11.79 23.27
CA ARG A 91 -24.35 -12.17 21.94
C ARG A 91 -23.86 -11.27 20.81
N PHE A 92 -23.27 -10.10 21.10
CA PHE A 92 -22.95 -9.11 20.07
C PHE A 92 -21.95 -9.62 19.04
N TYR A 93 -20.90 -10.32 19.48
CA TYR A 93 -19.91 -10.87 18.56
C TYR A 93 -20.53 -11.89 17.59
N ARG A 94 -21.19 -12.91 18.13
CA ARG A 94 -21.73 -14.03 17.34
C ARG A 94 -22.95 -13.66 16.52
N ASP A 95 -23.87 -12.92 17.10
CA ASP A 95 -25.18 -12.74 16.50
C ASP A 95 -25.28 -11.46 15.67
N PHE A 96 -24.28 -10.58 15.77
CA PHE A 96 -24.25 -9.35 15.00
C PHE A 96 -22.94 -9.17 14.23
N LEU A 97 -21.77 -9.18 14.87
CA LEU A 97 -20.51 -8.90 14.16
C LEU A 97 -20.17 -9.98 13.12
N VAL A 98 -20.34 -11.26 13.46
CA VAL A 98 -20.11 -12.38 12.53
C VAL A 98 -21.01 -12.26 11.27
N PRO A 99 -22.35 -12.08 11.40
CA PRO A 99 -23.21 -11.77 10.25
C PRO A 99 -22.83 -10.49 9.50
N LEU A 100 -22.44 -9.43 10.21
CA LEU A 100 -21.99 -8.18 9.59
C LEU A 100 -20.75 -8.41 8.71
N PHE A 101 -19.76 -9.19 9.19
CA PHE A 101 -18.53 -9.45 8.45
C PHE A 101 -18.76 -10.39 7.27
N PHE A 102 -19.35 -11.57 7.53
CA PHE A 102 -19.34 -12.68 6.55
C PHE A 102 -20.59 -12.76 5.69
N GLU A 103 -21.56 -11.88 5.91
CA GLU A 103 -22.76 -11.78 5.07
C GLU A 103 -23.07 -10.34 4.68
N GLY A 104 -23.00 -9.40 5.62
CA GLY A 104 -23.15 -7.97 5.33
C GLY A 104 -22.09 -7.45 4.36
N PHE A 105 -20.83 -7.43 4.80
CA PHE A 105 -19.71 -6.94 3.99
C PHE A 105 -19.18 -7.93 2.96
N ALA A 106 -19.57 -9.21 3.07
CA ALA A 106 -19.10 -10.27 2.16
C ALA A 106 -20.13 -10.72 1.12
N GLN A 107 -21.37 -10.22 1.15
CA GLN A 107 -22.37 -10.54 0.10
C GLN A 107 -23.17 -9.30 -0.34
N GLU A 108 -23.60 -9.33 -1.60
CA GLU A 108 -24.55 -8.36 -2.18
C GLU A 108 -25.88 -8.38 -1.43
N ALA A 109 -26.53 -7.22 -1.32
CA ALA A 109 -27.73 -7.05 -0.50
C ALA A 109 -28.90 -7.97 -0.89
N ASP A 110 -28.98 -8.40 -2.15
CA ASP A 110 -29.99 -9.31 -2.70
C ASP A 110 -29.68 -10.80 -2.46
N LYS A 111 -28.47 -11.15 -2.04
CA LYS A 111 -28.04 -12.52 -1.69
C LYS A 111 -28.09 -12.81 -0.19
N ARG A 112 -28.08 -11.75 0.64
CA ARG A 112 -28.19 -11.86 2.11
C ARG A 112 -29.52 -12.51 2.51
N SER A 113 -29.50 -13.32 3.56
CA SER A 113 -30.69 -13.87 4.21
C SER A 113 -31.65 -12.77 4.68
N PRO A 114 -32.97 -13.02 4.68
CA PRO A 114 -33.96 -12.05 5.16
C PRO A 114 -33.70 -11.59 6.60
N GLU A 115 -33.24 -12.50 7.45
CA GLU A 115 -32.91 -12.26 8.85
C GLU A 115 -31.76 -11.26 8.98
N VAL A 116 -30.69 -11.45 8.20
CA VAL A 116 -29.52 -10.57 8.23
C VAL A 116 -29.83 -9.21 7.59
N ARG A 117 -30.61 -9.15 6.51
CA ARG A 117 -31.06 -7.85 5.97
C ARG A 117 -31.82 -7.03 7.01
N LYS A 118 -32.70 -7.68 7.76
CA LYS A 118 -33.44 -7.02 8.84
C LYS A 118 -32.54 -6.62 10.00
N LEU A 119 -31.55 -7.46 10.33
CA LEU A 119 -30.60 -7.21 11.41
C LEU A 119 -29.71 -6.01 11.12
N LEU A 120 -29.14 -5.95 9.91
CA LEU A 120 -28.10 -5.00 9.53
C LEU A 120 -28.65 -3.70 8.91
N GLY A 121 -29.83 -3.73 8.29
CA GLY A 121 -30.32 -2.60 7.52
C GLY A 121 -29.49 -2.36 6.25
N SER A 122 -29.33 -1.10 5.86
CA SER A 122 -28.62 -0.71 4.64
C SER A 122 -27.11 -0.65 4.86
N VAL A 123 -26.41 -1.77 4.64
CA VAL A 123 -24.93 -1.85 4.68
C VAL A 123 -24.33 -2.19 3.30
N PRO A 124 -23.17 -1.62 2.93
CA PRO A 124 -22.50 -1.87 1.65
C PRO A 124 -21.91 -3.28 1.56
N TYR A 125 -21.64 -3.75 0.34
CA TYR A 125 -20.88 -4.95 0.07
C TYR A 125 -19.42 -4.58 -0.23
N LEU A 126 -18.45 -5.17 0.48
CA LEU A 126 -17.04 -4.79 0.45
C LEU A 126 -16.10 -5.91 -0.04
N ASN A 127 -16.63 -6.92 -0.74
CA ASN A 127 -15.86 -8.07 -1.29
C ASN A 127 -15.10 -8.93 -0.27
N GLY A 128 -15.31 -8.72 1.02
CA GLY A 128 -14.62 -9.50 2.03
C GLY A 128 -13.09 -9.33 2.05
N GLY A 129 -12.46 -8.21 1.66
CA GLY A 129 -10.99 -8.05 1.87
C GLY A 129 -10.58 -8.22 3.34
N LEU A 130 -10.67 -7.12 4.11
CA LEU A 130 -10.50 -7.14 5.57
C LEU A 130 -11.52 -8.06 6.30
N PHE A 131 -12.61 -8.44 5.62
CA PHE A 131 -13.75 -9.17 6.19
C PHE A 131 -13.90 -10.62 5.69
N THR A 132 -12.89 -11.19 5.00
CA THR A 132 -12.85 -12.63 4.70
C THR A 132 -12.65 -13.39 6.03
N PRO A 133 -13.28 -14.57 6.22
CA PRO A 133 -13.00 -15.42 7.37
C PRO A 133 -11.49 -15.67 7.52
N HIS A 134 -10.94 -15.22 8.64
CA HIS A 134 -9.53 -15.42 8.98
C HIS A 134 -9.25 -16.91 9.24
N ASP A 135 -8.03 -17.38 9.02
CA ASP A 135 -7.68 -18.80 9.23
C ASP A 135 -7.98 -19.26 10.67
N LEU A 136 -7.78 -18.38 11.65
CA LEU A 136 -8.14 -18.63 13.04
C LEU A 136 -9.66 -18.73 13.26
N GLU A 137 -10.46 -17.97 12.51
CA GLU A 137 -11.94 -18.06 12.55
C GLU A 137 -12.43 -19.36 11.92
N GLN A 138 -11.75 -19.84 10.87
CA GLN A 138 -12.03 -21.13 10.26
C GLN A 138 -11.59 -22.29 11.17
N LYS A 139 -10.41 -22.17 11.78
CA LYS A 139 -9.80 -23.19 12.66
C LYS A 139 -10.56 -23.36 13.97
N TYR A 140 -10.91 -22.25 14.64
CA TYR A 140 -11.54 -22.28 15.96
C TYR A 140 -13.06 -22.11 15.91
N GLY A 141 -13.61 -21.59 14.82
CA GLY A 141 -15.05 -21.59 14.53
C GLY A 141 -15.86 -21.07 15.71
N GLU A 142 -16.80 -21.89 16.20
CA GLU A 142 -17.71 -21.60 17.31
C GLU A 142 -17.04 -21.48 18.70
N ALA A 143 -15.79 -21.93 18.84
CA ALA A 143 -15.08 -21.87 20.13
C ALA A 143 -14.74 -20.42 20.54
N ILE A 144 -14.56 -19.52 19.57
CA ILE A 144 -14.21 -18.12 19.82
C ILE A 144 -15.34 -17.42 20.58
N ALA A 145 -15.04 -16.89 21.76
CA ALA A 145 -16.02 -16.20 22.58
C ALA A 145 -15.46 -14.85 23.07
N ILE A 146 -16.26 -13.81 22.87
CA ILE A 146 -15.90 -12.42 23.17
C ILE A 146 -17.07 -11.77 23.93
N PRO A 147 -16.90 -11.43 25.21
CA PRO A 147 -17.97 -10.82 26.00
C PRO A 147 -18.43 -9.44 25.47
N ASP A 148 -19.68 -9.06 25.71
CA ASP A 148 -20.22 -7.76 25.26
C ASP A 148 -19.50 -6.58 25.91
N ALA A 149 -19.11 -6.74 27.19
CA ALA A 149 -18.29 -5.78 27.93
C ALA A 149 -16.97 -5.45 27.21
N VAL A 150 -16.50 -6.36 26.34
CA VAL A 150 -15.33 -6.08 25.54
C VAL A 150 -15.64 -4.94 24.55
N PHE A 151 -16.75 -5.02 23.84
CA PHE A 151 -17.11 -4.02 22.82
C PHE A 151 -17.52 -2.68 23.45
N GLU A 152 -18.22 -2.70 24.58
CA GLU A 152 -18.58 -1.48 25.32
C GLU A 152 -17.36 -0.61 25.62
N ARG A 153 -16.29 -1.22 26.13
CA ARG A 153 -15.06 -0.52 26.47
C ARG A 153 -14.35 0.03 25.23
N ARG A 154 -14.29 -0.77 24.16
CA ARG A 154 -13.66 -0.38 22.88
C ARG A 154 -14.41 0.78 22.22
N PHE A 155 -15.73 0.75 22.22
CA PHE A 155 -16.54 1.84 21.66
C PHE A 155 -16.41 3.10 22.50
N ALA A 156 -16.43 3.00 23.83
CA ALA A 156 -16.16 4.13 24.71
C ALA A 156 -14.75 4.72 24.52
N PHE A 157 -13.76 3.91 24.14
CA PHE A 157 -12.43 4.38 23.75
C PHE A 157 -12.47 5.11 22.40
N PHE A 158 -13.06 4.50 21.37
CA PHE A 158 -13.14 5.13 20.05
C PHE A 158 -13.94 6.43 20.05
N ASP A 159 -14.99 6.53 20.87
CA ASP A 159 -15.82 7.74 21.04
C ASP A 159 -15.07 8.92 21.68
N LYS A 160 -13.88 8.70 22.26
CA LYS A 160 -13.00 9.80 22.70
C LYS A 160 -12.37 10.57 21.54
N TYR A 161 -12.42 10.02 20.34
CA TYR A 161 -11.78 10.54 19.14
C TYR A 161 -12.82 10.85 18.07
N THR A 162 -12.55 11.87 17.27
CA THR A 162 -13.41 12.23 16.13
C THR A 162 -12.85 11.59 14.86
N TRP A 163 -13.62 10.69 14.25
CA TRP A 163 -13.16 9.91 13.11
C TRP A 163 -13.58 10.58 11.80
N HIS A 164 -12.60 10.86 10.95
CA HIS A 164 -12.78 11.48 9.65
C HIS A 164 -12.15 10.60 8.57
N LEU A 165 -12.90 10.36 7.49
CA LEU A 165 -12.41 9.59 6.34
C LEU A 165 -11.84 10.50 5.24
N ASP A 166 -11.93 11.82 5.38
CA ASP A 166 -11.47 12.78 4.39
C ASP A 166 -10.10 13.38 4.74
N ASP A 167 -9.40 13.82 3.69
CA ASP A 167 -8.06 14.41 3.76
C ASP A 167 -8.10 15.89 4.20
N ARG A 168 -9.15 16.31 4.92
CA ARG A 168 -9.34 17.72 5.28
C ARG A 168 -8.23 18.20 6.21
N PRO A 169 -7.78 19.47 6.05
CA PRO A 169 -6.83 20.04 6.99
C PRO A 169 -7.42 20.12 8.40
N TRP A 170 -6.58 19.75 9.36
CA TRP A 170 -6.80 19.65 10.80
C TRP A 170 -7.53 20.86 11.39
N HIS A 171 -8.63 20.63 12.07
CA HIS A 171 -9.38 21.70 12.72
C HIS A 171 -9.69 21.46 14.21
N VAL A 172 -9.51 20.25 14.78
CA VAL A 172 -9.86 19.94 16.18
C VAL A 172 -8.87 19.01 16.89
N ASP A 173 -8.74 19.16 18.23
CA ASP A 173 -8.06 18.22 19.13
C ASP A 173 -8.74 16.82 19.09
N ASN A 174 -7.94 15.74 19.00
CA ASN A 174 -8.38 14.32 18.96
C ASN A 174 -9.03 13.82 17.65
N GLU A 175 -8.72 14.40 16.49
CA GLU A 175 -9.11 13.86 15.19
C GLU A 175 -8.25 12.62 14.79
N ILE A 176 -8.91 11.60 14.24
CA ILE A 176 -8.29 10.40 13.67
C ILE A 176 -8.73 10.28 12.22
N ASN A 177 -7.74 10.24 11.32
CA ASN A 177 -7.91 9.99 9.88
C ASN A 177 -6.95 8.87 9.42
N PRO A 178 -7.03 8.40 8.16
CA PRO A 178 -6.16 7.33 7.66
C PRO A 178 -4.65 7.65 7.76
N ASP A 179 -4.25 8.92 7.66
CA ASP A 179 -2.86 9.34 7.78
C ASP A 179 -2.38 9.36 9.23
N VAL A 180 -3.22 9.80 10.18
CA VAL A 180 -2.97 9.67 11.62
C VAL A 180 -2.75 8.21 11.98
N LEU A 181 -3.56 7.29 11.43
CA LEU A 181 -3.36 5.87 11.67
C LEU A 181 -2.02 5.37 11.13
N GLY A 182 -1.67 5.77 9.89
CA GLY A 182 -0.34 5.49 9.34
C GLY A 182 0.76 5.95 10.27
N PHE A 183 0.68 7.20 10.71
CA PHE A 183 1.66 7.81 11.61
C PHE A 183 1.70 7.13 12.99
N ILE A 184 0.54 6.78 13.59
CA ILE A 184 0.44 6.04 14.85
C ILE A 184 1.13 4.68 14.71
N PHE A 185 0.74 3.90 13.72
CA PHE A 185 1.26 2.54 13.63
C PHE A 185 2.72 2.54 13.19
N GLU A 186 3.14 3.43 12.29
CA GLU A 186 4.54 3.53 11.89
C GLU A 186 5.44 3.99 13.04
N LYS A 187 5.09 5.06 13.75
CA LYS A 187 5.92 5.59 14.85
C LYS A 187 6.04 4.61 16.02
N TYR A 188 5.01 3.80 16.27
CA TYR A 188 4.95 2.98 17.48
C TYR A 188 5.10 1.47 17.26
N ILE A 189 4.76 0.93 16.09
CA ILE A 189 5.21 -0.42 15.68
C ILE A 189 6.73 -0.38 15.48
N ASN A 190 7.25 0.64 14.81
CA ASN A 190 8.69 0.75 14.57
C ASN A 190 9.48 1.05 15.85
N GLN A 191 8.89 1.59 16.92
CA GLN A 191 9.59 1.68 18.21
C GLN A 191 9.89 0.30 18.84
N LYS A 192 9.18 -0.77 18.47
CA LYS A 192 9.53 -2.15 18.87
C LYS A 192 10.65 -2.74 18.02
N GLN A 193 10.90 -2.23 16.81
CA GLN A 193 12.00 -2.65 15.94
C GLN A 193 13.06 -1.54 15.86
N MET A 194 14.19 -1.71 16.56
CA MET A 194 15.24 -0.70 16.75
C MET A 194 15.96 -0.21 15.44
N GLY A 195 15.27 0.35 14.45
CA GLY A 195 15.93 0.91 13.26
C GLY A 195 15.06 1.39 12.10
N ALA A 196 13.73 1.22 12.12
CA ALA A 196 12.85 1.83 11.11
C ALA A 196 12.38 3.20 11.61
N TYR A 197 12.81 4.28 10.92
CA TYR A 197 12.45 5.64 11.31
C TYR A 197 11.24 6.11 10.50
N TYR A 198 10.31 6.81 11.17
CA TYR A 198 9.19 7.46 10.48
C TYR A 198 9.72 8.34 9.36
N THR A 199 9.19 8.11 8.16
CA THR A 199 9.54 8.92 6.99
C THR A 199 8.45 9.94 6.78
N LYS A 200 8.79 11.22 6.93
CA LYS A 200 7.85 12.31 6.68
C LYS A 200 7.37 12.28 5.22
N GLU A 201 6.13 12.73 5.01
CA GLU A 201 5.47 12.74 3.70
C GLU A 201 6.25 13.54 2.64
N ASP A 202 6.93 14.62 3.04
CA ASP A 202 7.79 15.40 2.15
C ASP A 202 8.99 14.59 1.65
N ILE A 203 9.55 13.74 2.50
CA ILE A 203 10.68 12.87 2.14
C ILE A 203 10.21 11.69 1.28
N THR A 204 9.13 10.99 1.66
CA THR A 204 8.60 9.89 0.84
C THR A 204 8.16 10.40 -0.53
N GLY A 205 7.46 11.54 -0.58
CA GLY A 205 7.07 12.21 -1.81
C GLY A 205 8.27 12.59 -2.67
N TYR A 206 9.31 13.17 -2.08
CA TYR A 206 10.54 13.52 -2.80
C TYR A 206 11.22 12.29 -3.43
N ILE A 207 11.38 11.20 -2.67
CA ILE A 207 12.01 9.98 -3.18
C ILE A 207 11.14 9.37 -4.30
N CYS A 208 9.84 9.18 -4.07
CA CYS A 208 8.93 8.64 -5.06
C CYS A 208 8.92 9.46 -6.35
N ARG A 209 8.79 10.79 -6.26
CA ARG A 209 8.79 11.71 -7.41
C ARG A 209 10.05 11.56 -8.26
N ASN A 210 11.22 11.54 -7.61
CA ASN A 210 12.53 11.47 -8.28
C ASN A 210 12.94 10.05 -8.68
N THR A 211 12.10 9.04 -8.44
CA THR A 211 12.34 7.67 -8.90
C THR A 211 11.30 7.22 -9.94
N ILE A 212 10.01 7.48 -9.68
CA ILE A 212 8.88 7.06 -10.53
C ILE A 212 8.81 7.87 -11.82
N LEU A 213 8.79 9.21 -11.74
CA LEU A 213 8.61 10.05 -12.93
C LEU A 213 9.77 9.89 -13.92
N PRO A 214 11.04 9.87 -13.48
CA PRO A 214 12.15 9.58 -14.38
C PRO A 214 12.03 8.24 -15.08
N PHE A 215 11.59 7.20 -14.35
CA PHE A 215 11.40 5.87 -14.94
C PHE A 215 10.34 5.91 -16.05
N LEU A 216 9.20 6.54 -15.81
CA LEU A 216 8.13 6.66 -16.81
C LEU A 216 8.61 7.43 -18.06
N LEU A 217 9.38 8.50 -17.88
CA LEU A 217 9.94 9.28 -18.98
C LEU A 217 10.98 8.48 -19.78
N ASP A 218 11.89 7.77 -19.12
CA ASP A 218 12.90 6.94 -19.79
C ASP A 218 12.27 5.78 -20.55
N LYS A 219 11.31 5.07 -19.94
CA LYS A 219 10.59 3.95 -20.56
C LYS A 219 9.87 4.37 -21.85
N LEU A 220 9.38 5.60 -21.90
CA LEU A 220 8.80 6.19 -23.11
C LEU A 220 9.88 6.65 -24.10
N GLY A 221 10.97 7.27 -23.61
CA GLY A 221 12.10 7.73 -24.40
C GLY A 221 12.83 6.63 -25.16
N ASP A 222 13.02 5.45 -24.55
CA ASP A 222 13.65 4.27 -25.17
C ASP A 222 12.88 3.78 -26.40
N ARG A 223 11.57 4.04 -26.46
CA ARG A 223 10.71 3.73 -27.60
C ARG A 223 10.79 4.79 -28.71
N ARG A 224 11.59 5.85 -28.50
CA ARG A 224 11.90 6.93 -29.44
C ARG A 224 10.67 7.65 -30.00
N TYR A 225 9.66 7.89 -29.15
CA TYR A 225 8.54 8.74 -29.53
C TYR A 225 9.02 10.19 -29.75
N ALA A 226 8.64 10.78 -30.88
CA ALA A 226 9.08 12.12 -31.27
C ALA A 226 8.71 13.20 -30.23
N ALA A 227 7.61 13.01 -29.51
CA ALA A 227 7.15 13.93 -28.46
C ALA A 227 8.03 13.94 -27.21
N MET A 228 8.94 12.97 -27.04
CA MET A 228 9.86 12.87 -25.89
C MET A 228 11.34 12.93 -26.26
N ASN A 229 11.68 12.99 -27.55
CA ASN A 229 13.07 12.96 -28.00
C ASN A 229 13.37 14.10 -29.00
N PRO A 230 14.10 15.15 -28.58
CA PRO A 230 14.70 15.35 -27.25
C PRO A 230 13.65 15.65 -26.16
N LEU A 231 14.08 15.69 -24.89
CA LEU A 231 13.24 16.09 -23.75
C LEU A 231 12.53 17.43 -24.06
N PRO A 232 11.19 17.53 -24.02
CA PRO A 232 10.44 18.72 -24.43
C PRO A 232 10.45 19.81 -23.35
N LEU A 233 11.64 20.16 -22.83
CA LEU A 233 11.84 21.22 -21.85
C LEU A 233 12.15 22.53 -22.58
N HIS A 234 11.13 23.35 -22.83
CA HIS A 234 11.27 24.63 -23.53
C HIS A 234 11.58 25.82 -22.61
N ASP A 235 11.15 25.75 -21.35
CA ASP A 235 11.44 26.73 -20.31
C ASP A 235 11.69 25.99 -19.00
N VAL A 236 12.74 26.39 -18.26
CA VAL A 236 13.07 25.80 -16.95
C VAL A 236 12.40 26.53 -15.80
N GLU A 237 12.03 27.80 -15.99
CA GLU A 237 11.60 28.70 -14.92
C GLU A 237 10.35 28.21 -14.14
N PRO A 238 9.30 27.65 -14.79
CA PRO A 238 8.14 27.12 -14.09
C PRO A 238 8.50 25.98 -13.12
N TYR A 239 9.54 25.22 -13.45
CA TYR A 239 9.95 24.01 -12.76
C TYR A 239 11.04 24.25 -11.69
N ILE A 240 11.39 25.52 -11.44
CA ILE A 240 12.23 25.87 -10.29
C ILE A 240 11.30 26.10 -9.08
N TYR A 241 11.52 25.36 -7.99
CA TYR A 241 10.73 25.50 -6.76
C TYR A 241 10.69 26.94 -6.26
N GLU A 242 9.50 27.38 -5.81
CA GLU A 242 9.26 28.76 -5.33
C GLU A 242 10.24 29.22 -4.25
N ALA A 243 10.65 28.32 -3.34
CA ALA A 243 11.62 28.63 -2.30
C ALA A 243 12.98 29.08 -2.87
N VAL A 244 13.40 28.49 -4.01
CA VAL A 244 14.65 28.84 -4.69
C VAL A 244 14.53 30.22 -5.36
N LYS A 245 13.37 30.54 -5.92
CA LYS A 245 13.09 31.79 -6.66
C LYS A 245 12.96 33.03 -5.78
N GLN A 246 12.76 32.89 -4.46
CA GLN A 246 12.58 34.04 -3.56
C GLN A 246 13.76 35.01 -3.60
N ALA A 247 13.51 36.29 -3.86
CA ALA A 247 14.57 37.32 -3.82
C ALA A 247 14.99 37.68 -2.37
N GLU A 248 14.09 37.47 -1.41
CA GLU A 248 14.29 37.74 0.02
C GLU A 248 14.82 36.52 0.77
N TYR A 249 15.26 36.73 2.01
CA TYR A 249 15.67 35.65 2.92
C TYR A 249 14.48 34.74 3.27
N LEU A 250 14.72 33.43 3.26
CA LEU A 250 13.77 32.47 3.82
C LEU A 250 13.83 32.49 5.36
N PRO A 251 12.76 32.04 6.05
CA PRO A 251 12.78 31.91 7.49
C PRO A 251 13.98 31.07 7.95
N THR A 252 14.71 31.56 8.96
CA THR A 252 15.91 30.92 9.55
C THR A 252 17.11 30.75 8.61
N GLU A 253 17.05 31.27 7.38
CA GLU A 253 18.13 31.20 6.42
C GLU A 253 19.31 32.10 6.83
N THR A 254 20.51 31.54 6.82
CA THR A 254 21.75 32.29 7.03
C THR A 254 22.17 33.05 5.78
N GLU A 255 22.99 34.10 5.92
CA GLU A 255 23.56 34.84 4.76
C GLU A 255 24.31 33.94 3.78
N ARG A 256 24.98 32.91 4.29
CA ARG A 256 25.67 31.91 3.48
C ARG A 256 24.68 31.08 2.65
N GLU A 257 23.61 30.60 3.27
CA GLU A 257 22.56 29.81 2.58
C GLU A 257 21.81 30.66 1.55
N TYR A 258 21.47 31.91 1.91
CA TYR A 258 20.88 32.88 0.98
C TYR A 258 21.75 33.08 -0.26
N THR A 259 23.03 33.38 -0.07
CA THR A 259 23.98 33.59 -1.18
C THR A 259 24.12 32.33 -2.03
N ALA A 260 24.18 31.16 -1.40
CA ALA A 260 24.25 29.87 -2.11
C ALA A 260 22.98 29.61 -2.93
N ARG A 261 21.80 29.95 -2.41
CA ARG A 261 20.51 29.81 -3.10
C ARG A 261 20.37 30.75 -4.28
N GLN A 262 20.75 32.03 -4.14
CA GLN A 262 20.76 32.99 -5.25
C GLN A 262 21.70 32.53 -6.36
N LYS A 263 22.92 32.12 -6.00
CA LYS A 263 23.89 31.56 -6.95
C LYS A 263 23.38 30.29 -7.63
N ARG A 264 22.65 29.43 -6.91
CA ARG A 264 22.04 28.22 -7.46
C ARG A 264 20.98 28.56 -8.51
N LEU A 265 20.12 29.55 -8.25
CA LEU A 265 19.11 30.02 -9.21
C LEU A 265 19.76 30.54 -10.50
N GLU A 266 20.80 31.38 -10.38
CA GLU A 266 21.56 31.88 -11.53
C GLU A 266 22.22 30.74 -12.32
N SER A 267 22.81 29.76 -11.62
CA SER A 267 23.43 28.59 -12.26
C SER A 267 22.42 27.78 -13.06
N ILE A 268 21.25 27.48 -12.50
CA ILE A 268 20.19 26.72 -13.20
C ILE A 268 19.81 27.43 -14.51
N ARG A 269 19.56 28.74 -14.46
CA ARG A 269 19.20 29.53 -15.65
C ARG A 269 20.32 29.55 -16.70
N ALA A 270 21.56 29.76 -16.27
CA ALA A 270 22.70 29.79 -17.16
C ALA A 270 22.99 28.42 -17.79
N ASP A 271 22.86 27.34 -17.01
CA ASP A 271 23.09 25.96 -17.45
C ASP A 271 21.97 25.51 -18.40
N PHE A 272 20.71 25.89 -18.17
CA PHE A 272 19.61 25.67 -19.11
C PHE A 272 19.82 26.42 -20.43
N ALA A 273 20.12 27.72 -20.38
CA ALA A 273 20.39 28.52 -21.58
C ALA A 273 21.62 28.02 -22.36
N GLY A 274 22.58 27.42 -21.67
CA GLY A 274 23.75 26.76 -22.25
C GLY A 274 23.49 25.34 -22.78
N GLY A 275 22.26 24.82 -22.68
CA GLY A 275 21.88 23.49 -23.17
C GLY A 275 22.38 22.33 -22.30
N LYS A 276 22.80 22.57 -21.06
CA LYS A 276 23.28 21.51 -20.14
C LYS A 276 22.16 20.74 -19.45
N ILE A 277 20.94 21.28 -19.44
CA ILE A 277 19.75 20.62 -18.89
C ILE A 277 18.93 20.12 -20.07
N ALA A 278 19.16 18.88 -20.48
CA ALA A 278 18.60 18.32 -21.71
C ALA A 278 18.10 16.87 -21.57
N ALA A 279 18.38 16.22 -20.43
CA ALA A 279 17.98 14.86 -20.12
C ALA A 279 17.18 14.79 -18.81
N VAL A 280 16.42 13.72 -18.64
CA VAL A 280 15.61 13.45 -17.43
C VAL A 280 16.46 13.49 -16.16
N ASN A 281 17.68 12.93 -16.20
CA ASN A 281 18.61 12.94 -15.07
C ASN A 281 19.10 14.35 -14.69
N ASP A 282 19.06 15.30 -15.61
CA ASP A 282 19.41 16.69 -15.30
C ASP A 282 18.32 17.31 -14.42
N LEU A 283 17.04 16.99 -14.64
CA LEU A 283 15.94 17.46 -13.78
C LEU A 283 16.17 17.06 -12.31
N ILE A 284 16.64 15.83 -12.08
CA ILE A 284 16.99 15.32 -10.75
C ILE A 284 18.24 16.03 -10.21
N THR A 285 19.30 16.13 -11.02
CA THR A 285 20.59 16.74 -10.63
C THR A 285 20.43 18.22 -10.27
N TYR A 286 19.56 18.93 -10.97
CA TYR A 286 19.26 20.32 -10.70
C TYR A 286 18.19 20.50 -9.60
N ASN A 287 17.56 19.42 -9.15
CA ASN A 287 16.44 19.39 -8.20
C ASN A 287 15.28 20.28 -8.68
N LEU A 288 14.84 20.04 -9.91
CA LEU A 288 13.69 20.70 -10.52
C LEU A 288 12.39 19.98 -10.16
N ASP A 289 11.27 20.69 -10.25
CA ASP A 289 9.93 20.14 -10.05
C ASP A 289 9.50 19.31 -11.25
N ILE A 290 10.01 18.09 -11.31
CA ILE A 290 9.71 17.11 -12.36
C ILE A 290 8.23 16.70 -12.37
N GLU A 291 7.52 16.80 -11.24
CA GLU A 291 6.08 16.51 -11.19
C GLU A 291 5.28 17.56 -11.96
N ALA A 292 5.55 18.85 -11.71
CA ALA A 292 4.97 19.93 -12.49
C ALA A 292 5.30 19.78 -13.98
N PHE A 293 6.56 19.50 -14.32
CA PHE A 293 6.98 19.28 -15.71
C PHE A 293 6.20 18.18 -16.41
N VAL A 294 6.07 16.99 -15.80
CA VAL A 294 5.35 15.87 -16.43
C VAL A 294 3.87 16.17 -16.57
N GLN A 295 3.25 16.84 -15.60
CA GLN A 295 1.84 17.22 -15.69
C GLN A 295 1.58 18.24 -16.80
N ASP A 296 2.42 19.27 -16.91
CA ASP A 296 2.32 20.27 -17.97
C ASP A 296 2.56 19.64 -19.35
N TRP A 297 3.59 18.79 -19.47
CA TRP A 297 3.85 18.05 -20.70
C TRP A 297 2.67 17.17 -21.12
N LEU A 298 2.05 16.44 -20.19
CA LEU A 298 0.86 15.63 -20.49
C LEU A 298 -0.33 16.51 -20.90
N ALA A 299 -0.52 17.67 -20.27
CA ALA A 299 -1.60 18.58 -20.60
C ALA A 299 -1.45 19.16 -22.02
N GLU A 300 -0.23 19.42 -22.46
CA GLU A 300 0.09 19.97 -23.78
C GLU A 300 0.29 18.89 -24.87
N LEU A 301 0.26 17.61 -24.51
CA LEU A 301 0.53 16.52 -25.44
C LEU A 301 -0.54 16.41 -26.53
N ASP A 302 -0.17 16.77 -27.77
CA ASP A 302 -1.05 16.69 -28.96
C ASP A 302 -0.82 15.44 -29.83
N ASP A 303 -0.10 14.44 -29.31
CA ASP A 303 0.15 13.17 -30.01
C ASP A 303 -0.62 12.00 -29.35
N PRO A 304 -1.72 11.51 -29.95
CA PRO A 304 -2.49 10.40 -29.41
C PRO A 304 -1.70 9.08 -29.42
N VAL A 305 -0.66 8.93 -30.24
CA VAL A 305 0.18 7.73 -30.24
C VAL A 305 1.07 7.71 -29.00
N THR A 306 1.71 8.83 -28.68
CA THR A 306 2.50 8.98 -27.45
C THR A 306 1.61 8.87 -26.21
N LEU A 307 0.43 9.50 -26.19
CA LEU A 307 -0.50 9.39 -25.06
C LEU A 307 -0.92 7.93 -24.81
N ARG A 308 -1.25 7.21 -25.88
CA ARG A 308 -1.58 5.77 -25.81
C ARG A 308 -0.44 4.96 -25.21
N ALA A 309 0.78 5.18 -25.69
CA ALA A 309 1.96 4.48 -25.18
C ALA A 309 2.25 4.82 -23.72
N PHE A 310 2.16 6.10 -23.35
CA PHE A 310 2.36 6.54 -21.97
C PHE A 310 1.34 5.89 -21.03
N TYR A 311 0.04 5.95 -21.35
CA TYR A 311 -0.99 5.40 -20.48
C TYR A 311 -1.01 3.87 -20.46
N PHE A 312 -1.21 3.21 -21.61
CA PHE A 312 -1.46 1.77 -21.66
C PHE A 312 -0.22 0.91 -21.47
N GLU A 313 0.96 1.43 -21.86
CA GLU A 313 2.20 0.65 -21.88
C GLU A 313 3.21 1.05 -20.82
N CYS A 314 3.11 2.26 -20.27
CA CYS A 314 4.01 2.73 -19.20
C CYS A 314 3.25 2.83 -17.88
N LEU A 315 2.30 3.75 -17.75
CA LEU A 315 1.61 4.07 -16.50
C LEU A 315 0.78 2.91 -15.95
N ARG A 316 -0.07 2.29 -16.78
CA ARG A 316 -0.95 1.19 -16.34
C ARG A 316 -0.21 -0.10 -16.00
N LYS A 317 0.99 -0.27 -16.54
CA LYS A 317 1.83 -1.46 -16.33
C LYS A 317 2.97 -1.24 -15.33
N LEU A 318 3.13 -0.02 -14.83
CA LEU A 318 4.18 0.33 -13.87
C LEU A 318 4.04 -0.50 -12.59
N THR A 319 5.14 -1.07 -12.10
CA THR A 319 5.19 -1.81 -10.84
C THR A 319 6.11 -1.10 -9.84
N VAL A 320 5.52 -0.58 -8.76
CA VAL A 320 6.21 0.13 -7.68
C VAL A 320 6.24 -0.76 -6.44
N LEU A 321 7.43 -1.18 -6.04
CA LEU A 321 7.66 -2.00 -4.85
C LEU A 321 8.18 -1.17 -3.70
N ASP A 322 7.59 -1.33 -2.52
CA ASP A 322 8.25 -1.09 -1.24
C ASP A 322 8.56 -2.43 -0.54
N PRO A 323 9.85 -2.83 -0.47
CA PRO A 323 10.23 -4.14 0.04
C PRO A 323 10.23 -4.21 1.56
N THR A 324 10.00 -3.11 2.27
CA THR A 324 9.90 -3.03 3.74
C THR A 324 8.83 -1.99 4.10
N CYS A 325 7.60 -2.24 3.65
CA CYS A 325 6.61 -1.19 3.46
C CYS A 325 6.01 -0.61 4.73
N GLY A 326 6.16 -1.30 5.87
CA GLY A 326 5.57 -0.89 7.14
C GLY A 326 4.09 -0.55 6.98
N SER A 327 3.72 0.67 7.37
CA SER A 327 2.35 1.18 7.28
C SER A 327 1.92 1.63 5.86
N GLY A 328 2.81 1.56 4.88
CA GLY A 328 2.57 1.93 3.48
C GLY A 328 2.95 3.35 3.08
N ALA A 329 3.81 4.06 3.82
CA ALA A 329 4.11 5.48 3.56
C ALA A 329 4.63 5.76 2.14
N PHE A 330 5.54 4.95 1.60
CA PHE A 330 6.00 5.09 0.22
C PHE A 330 4.95 4.70 -0.81
N LEU A 331 4.11 3.71 -0.52
CA LEU A 331 3.03 3.30 -1.42
C LEU A 331 1.97 4.39 -1.56
N PHE A 332 1.67 5.09 -0.47
CA PHE A 332 0.82 6.28 -0.49
C PHE A 332 1.47 7.45 -1.24
N ALA A 333 2.76 7.70 -1.01
CA ALA A 333 3.48 8.70 -1.78
C ALA A 333 3.47 8.38 -3.28
N ALA A 334 3.69 7.11 -3.65
CA ALA A 334 3.58 6.66 -5.04
C ALA A 334 2.17 6.87 -5.59
N MET A 335 1.11 6.54 -4.84
CA MET A 335 -0.27 6.81 -5.25
C MET A 335 -0.51 8.29 -5.53
N ASN A 336 -0.06 9.18 -4.65
CA ASN A 336 -0.24 10.63 -4.80
C ASN A 336 0.51 11.19 -6.02
N ILE A 337 1.63 10.57 -6.42
CA ILE A 337 2.34 10.91 -7.66
C ILE A 337 1.62 10.38 -8.90
N LEU A 338 1.06 9.17 -8.84
CA LEU A 338 0.43 8.53 -9.99
C LEU A 338 -0.97 9.07 -10.29
N GLU A 339 -1.76 9.41 -9.26
CA GLU A 339 -3.15 9.87 -9.42
C GLU A 339 -3.30 11.05 -10.38
N PRO A 340 -2.52 12.15 -10.26
CA PRO A 340 -2.58 13.26 -11.22
C PRO A 340 -2.23 12.85 -12.65
N LEU A 341 -1.29 11.92 -12.84
CA LEU A 341 -0.89 11.45 -14.18
C LEU A 341 -2.03 10.69 -14.86
N TYR A 342 -2.69 9.80 -14.13
CA TYR A 342 -3.87 9.09 -14.62
C TYR A 342 -4.98 10.07 -14.99
N GLU A 343 -5.26 11.06 -14.13
CA GLU A 343 -6.29 12.07 -14.37
C GLU A 343 -6.01 12.85 -15.66
N ARG A 344 -4.79 13.38 -15.81
CA ARG A 344 -4.36 14.11 -17.02
C ARG A 344 -4.47 13.23 -18.27
N CYS A 345 -4.04 11.97 -18.21
CA CYS A 345 -4.18 11.06 -19.34
C CYS A 345 -5.65 10.85 -19.75
N LEU A 346 -6.55 10.64 -18.79
CA LEU A 346 -7.97 10.41 -19.06
C LEU A 346 -8.66 11.67 -19.63
N GLU A 347 -8.28 12.86 -19.18
CA GLU A 347 -8.74 14.12 -19.76
C GLU A 347 -8.33 14.25 -21.23
N ARG A 348 -7.03 14.06 -21.53
CA ARG A 348 -6.52 14.09 -22.91
C ARG A 348 -7.16 13.02 -23.79
N MET A 349 -7.39 11.81 -23.26
CA MET A 349 -8.08 10.74 -23.99
C MET A 349 -9.49 11.14 -24.40
N ALA A 350 -10.22 11.88 -23.56
CA ALA A 350 -11.56 12.33 -23.88
C ALA A 350 -11.59 13.29 -25.08
N GLU A 351 -10.53 14.07 -25.29
CA GLU A 351 -10.37 14.95 -26.44
C GLU A 351 -10.04 14.19 -27.74
N PHE A 352 -9.28 13.10 -27.64
CA PHE A 352 -8.88 12.28 -28.79
C PHE A 352 -9.84 11.13 -29.12
N ALA A 353 -10.79 10.82 -28.24
CA ALA A 353 -11.70 9.70 -28.41
C ALA A 353 -12.52 9.82 -29.71
N GLY A 354 -12.61 8.73 -30.45
CA GLY A 354 -13.34 8.70 -31.72
C GLY A 354 -13.00 7.47 -32.57
N PRO A 355 -13.51 7.39 -33.82
CA PRO A 355 -13.34 6.20 -34.66
C PRO A 355 -11.88 5.84 -34.98
N ARG A 356 -10.95 6.80 -34.89
CA ARG A 356 -9.51 6.57 -35.10
C ARG A 356 -8.81 6.00 -33.86
N HIS A 357 -9.37 6.20 -32.68
CA HIS A 357 -8.83 5.76 -31.38
C HIS A 357 -9.95 5.13 -30.53
N PRO A 358 -10.51 3.98 -30.97
CA PRO A 358 -11.66 3.37 -30.30
C PRO A 358 -11.34 2.91 -28.86
N ASP A 359 -10.12 2.48 -28.61
CA ASP A 359 -9.61 2.06 -27.29
C ASP A 359 -9.64 3.19 -26.25
N PHE A 360 -9.48 4.46 -26.65
CA PHE A 360 -9.68 5.59 -25.74
C PHE A 360 -11.14 5.67 -25.30
N GLY A 361 -12.08 5.48 -26.24
CA GLY A 361 -13.50 5.41 -25.95
C GLY A 361 -13.87 4.22 -25.07
N GLU A 362 -13.24 3.06 -25.27
CA GLU A 362 -13.44 1.87 -24.45
C GLU A 362 -12.96 2.06 -23.01
N GLU A 363 -11.78 2.66 -22.81
CA GLU A 363 -11.25 2.93 -21.47
C GLU A 363 -12.10 4.00 -20.75
N LEU A 364 -12.51 5.07 -21.44
CA LEU A 364 -13.41 6.08 -20.87
C LEU A 364 -14.77 5.49 -20.51
N ALA A 365 -15.30 4.59 -21.36
CA ALA A 365 -16.53 3.86 -21.06
C ALA A 365 -16.37 2.93 -19.86
N ARG A 366 -15.20 2.32 -19.66
CA ARG A 366 -14.86 1.54 -18.47
C ARG A 366 -14.84 2.42 -17.22
N VAL A 367 -14.13 3.56 -17.27
CA VAL A 367 -14.08 4.56 -16.18
C VAL A 367 -15.48 5.00 -15.77
N ALA A 368 -16.36 5.27 -16.74
CA ALA A 368 -17.72 5.75 -16.50
C ALA A 368 -18.64 4.74 -15.79
N ARG A 369 -18.26 3.46 -15.69
CA ARG A 369 -19.04 2.47 -14.93
C ARG A 369 -18.77 2.55 -13.42
N HIS A 370 -17.67 3.15 -13.01
CA HIS A 370 -17.29 3.32 -11.61
C HIS A 370 -18.01 4.52 -10.97
N PRO A 371 -18.09 4.62 -9.62
CA PRO A 371 -18.78 5.71 -8.92
C PRO A 371 -18.36 7.10 -9.37
N ASN A 372 -17.07 7.27 -9.63
CA ASN A 372 -16.48 8.46 -10.23
C ASN A 372 -15.07 8.12 -10.76
N ARG A 373 -14.48 9.09 -11.47
CA ARG A 373 -13.15 8.96 -12.08
C ARG A 373 -12.04 8.75 -11.04
N THR A 374 -12.00 9.55 -9.98
CA THR A 374 -10.99 9.43 -8.91
C THR A 374 -11.01 8.04 -8.27
N TYR A 375 -12.20 7.49 -8.00
CA TYR A 375 -12.38 6.13 -7.51
C TYR A 375 -11.74 5.09 -8.44
N PHE A 376 -12.00 5.19 -9.75
CA PHE A 376 -11.38 4.31 -10.74
C PHE A 376 -9.85 4.43 -10.76
N ILE A 377 -9.32 5.65 -10.70
CA ILE A 377 -7.88 5.92 -10.68
C ILE A 377 -7.25 5.29 -9.44
N CYS A 378 -7.74 5.59 -8.25
CA CYS A 378 -7.23 5.03 -7.00
C CYS A 378 -7.30 3.50 -7.02
N LYS A 379 -8.43 2.92 -7.45
CA LYS A 379 -8.60 1.46 -7.56
C LYS A 379 -7.58 0.85 -8.53
N SER A 380 -7.36 1.48 -9.69
CA SER A 380 -6.40 1.01 -10.68
C SER A 380 -4.96 1.04 -10.15
N ILE A 381 -4.57 2.13 -9.48
CA ILE A 381 -3.25 2.27 -8.85
C ILE A 381 -3.04 1.18 -7.78
N ILE A 382 -4.01 1.02 -6.88
CA ILE A 382 -3.94 0.03 -5.78
C ILE A 382 -3.78 -1.39 -6.32
N VAL A 383 -4.49 -1.77 -7.38
CA VAL A 383 -4.51 -3.14 -7.91
C VAL A 383 -3.31 -3.43 -8.81
N HIS A 384 -2.89 -2.47 -9.64
CA HIS A 384 -1.91 -2.73 -10.69
C HIS A 384 -0.52 -2.17 -10.40
N ASN A 385 -0.43 -1.05 -9.68
CA ASN A 385 0.82 -0.32 -9.54
C ASN A 385 1.55 -0.56 -8.22
N LEU A 386 0.83 -0.78 -7.11
CA LEU A 386 1.43 -0.80 -5.79
C LEU A 386 1.69 -2.23 -5.28
N TYR A 387 2.91 -2.47 -4.82
CA TYR A 387 3.38 -3.73 -4.26
C TYR A 387 4.17 -3.47 -2.97
N GLY A 388 3.93 -4.28 -1.94
CA GLY A 388 4.53 -4.07 -0.63
C GLY A 388 4.86 -5.38 0.07
N VAL A 389 6.02 -5.46 0.72
CA VAL A 389 6.36 -6.57 1.61
C VAL A 389 6.81 -6.01 2.95
N ASP A 390 6.37 -6.61 4.04
CA ASP A 390 6.89 -6.33 5.37
C ASP A 390 6.91 -7.59 6.23
N ILE A 391 7.90 -7.71 7.12
CA ILE A 391 8.00 -8.87 8.01
C ILE A 391 6.90 -8.87 9.08
N MET A 392 6.37 -7.70 9.43
CA MET A 392 5.33 -7.50 10.44
C MET A 392 3.95 -7.54 9.79
N GLU A 393 3.22 -8.61 10.06
CA GLU A 393 1.86 -8.80 9.55
C GLU A 393 0.91 -7.68 10.00
N GLU A 394 1.06 -7.18 11.23
CA GLU A 394 0.27 -6.04 11.70
C GLU A 394 0.51 -4.78 10.86
N ALA A 395 1.73 -4.54 10.39
CA ALA A 395 2.05 -3.39 9.54
C ALA A 395 1.42 -3.54 8.15
N VAL A 396 1.49 -4.74 7.57
CA VAL A 396 0.83 -5.11 6.31
C VAL A 396 -0.68 -4.87 6.39
N GLU A 397 -1.32 -5.32 7.46
CA GLU A 397 -2.77 -5.13 7.64
C GLU A 397 -3.15 -3.66 7.81
N ILE A 398 -2.31 -2.84 8.45
CA ILE A 398 -2.51 -1.39 8.50
C ILE A 398 -2.31 -0.74 7.13
N CYS A 399 -1.31 -1.16 6.36
CA CYS A 399 -1.10 -0.69 4.99
C CYS A 399 -2.34 -0.98 4.13
N LYS A 400 -2.85 -2.21 4.16
CA LYS A 400 -4.10 -2.59 3.46
C LYS A 400 -5.29 -1.76 3.93
N LEU A 401 -5.46 -1.61 5.25
CA LEU A 401 -6.52 -0.81 5.85
C LEU A 401 -6.51 0.62 5.31
N ARG A 402 -5.35 1.28 5.31
CA ARG A 402 -5.21 2.66 4.82
C ARG A 402 -5.59 2.75 3.34
N LEU A 403 -5.10 1.85 2.49
CA LEU A 403 -5.41 1.83 1.06
C LEU A 403 -6.92 1.67 0.82
N PHE A 404 -7.60 0.81 1.60
CA PHE A 404 -9.05 0.68 1.53
C PHE A 404 -9.79 1.93 2.00
N LEU A 405 -9.35 2.56 3.09
CA LEU A 405 -9.95 3.81 3.57
C LEU A 405 -9.81 4.92 2.54
N LYS A 406 -8.66 5.04 1.87
CA LYS A 406 -8.44 6.01 0.77
C LYS A 406 -9.43 5.80 -0.39
N LEU A 407 -9.72 4.55 -0.73
CA LEU A 407 -10.69 4.23 -1.79
C LEU A 407 -12.13 4.56 -1.38
N VAL A 408 -12.54 4.17 -0.16
CA VAL A 408 -13.88 4.49 0.38
C VAL A 408 -14.05 6.00 0.60
N ALA A 409 -12.96 6.74 0.82
CA ALA A 409 -12.97 8.20 0.92
C ALA A 409 -13.50 8.87 -0.36
N GLN A 410 -13.31 8.26 -1.52
CA GLN A 410 -13.70 8.84 -2.81
C GLN A 410 -15.20 8.73 -3.15
N VAL A 411 -16.00 8.05 -2.32
CA VAL A 411 -17.44 7.84 -2.57
C VAL A 411 -18.25 8.60 -1.54
N ASP A 412 -19.32 9.30 -1.91
CA ASP A 412 -20.20 10.00 -0.93
C ASP A 412 -21.43 9.19 -0.51
N ASP A 413 -21.84 8.21 -1.32
CA ASP A 413 -22.99 7.34 -1.07
C ASP A 413 -22.54 5.91 -0.84
N GLY A 414 -22.78 5.38 0.37
CA GLY A 414 -22.44 4.01 0.75
C GLY A 414 -23.00 2.96 -0.22
N LYS A 415 -24.12 3.22 -0.89
CA LYS A 415 -24.72 2.30 -1.87
C LYS A 415 -23.94 2.20 -3.18
N LYS A 416 -23.11 3.20 -3.47
CA LYS A 416 -22.22 3.21 -4.64
C LYS A 416 -20.84 2.66 -4.33
N VAL A 417 -20.56 2.27 -3.09
CA VAL A 417 -19.27 1.65 -2.76
C VAL A 417 -19.19 0.32 -3.48
N GLU A 418 -18.21 0.21 -4.38
CA GLU A 418 -17.91 -1.05 -5.04
C GLU A 418 -17.24 -2.02 -4.07
N PRO A 419 -17.28 -3.33 -4.38
CA PRO A 419 -16.51 -4.32 -3.65
C PRO A 419 -15.02 -3.91 -3.62
N LEU A 420 -14.41 -3.95 -2.43
CA LEU A 420 -13.00 -3.57 -2.26
C LEU A 420 -12.10 -4.48 -3.10
N PRO A 421 -10.99 -3.95 -3.65
CA PRO A 421 -10.02 -4.76 -4.34
C PRO A 421 -9.37 -5.75 -3.36
N ASP A 422 -9.06 -6.93 -3.85
CA ASP A 422 -8.25 -7.92 -3.19
C ASP A 422 -6.76 -7.67 -3.49
N ILE A 423 -6.09 -7.07 -2.52
CA ILE A 423 -4.66 -6.75 -2.55
C ILE A 423 -3.80 -7.73 -1.75
N ASP A 424 -4.34 -8.89 -1.36
CA ASP A 424 -3.57 -9.91 -0.61
C ASP A 424 -2.36 -10.43 -1.40
N PHE A 425 -2.40 -10.34 -2.73
CA PHE A 425 -1.29 -10.71 -3.60
C PHE A 425 -0.37 -9.55 -3.97
N ASN A 426 -0.68 -8.33 -3.51
CA ASN A 426 0.12 -7.13 -3.76
C ASN A 426 0.86 -6.69 -2.50
N ILE A 427 0.20 -6.68 -1.34
CA ILE A 427 0.76 -6.30 -0.04
C ILE A 427 0.83 -7.54 0.85
N ARG A 428 2.05 -7.99 1.18
CA ARG A 428 2.28 -9.31 1.77
C ARG A 428 3.16 -9.28 3.01
N ALA A 429 2.83 -10.15 3.96
CA ALA A 429 3.71 -10.41 5.09
C ALA A 429 4.81 -11.39 4.69
N GLY A 430 6.06 -11.08 5.01
CA GLY A 430 7.21 -11.92 4.68
C GLY A 430 8.55 -11.25 4.96
N ASN A 431 9.58 -12.07 5.16
CA ASN A 431 10.94 -11.60 5.35
C ASN A 431 11.59 -11.33 4.00
N THR A 432 11.75 -10.06 3.67
CA THR A 432 12.41 -9.56 2.46
C THR A 432 13.75 -10.24 2.17
N LEU A 433 14.51 -10.58 3.21
CA LEU A 433 15.86 -11.11 3.10
C LEU A 433 15.93 -12.64 3.03
N VAL A 434 14.85 -13.36 3.30
CA VAL A 434 14.82 -14.83 3.34
C VAL A 434 13.86 -15.33 2.28
N GLY A 435 14.36 -16.08 1.29
CA GLY A 435 13.57 -16.55 0.16
C GLY A 435 14.37 -16.54 -1.14
N TYR A 436 13.80 -17.14 -2.17
CA TYR A 436 14.40 -17.20 -3.50
C TYR A 436 13.80 -16.10 -4.40
N ALA A 437 14.66 -15.28 -4.99
CA ALA A 437 14.32 -14.14 -5.84
C ALA A 437 14.32 -14.44 -7.33
N THR A 438 15.19 -15.33 -7.78
CA THR A 438 15.35 -15.60 -9.22
C THR A 438 14.99 -17.03 -9.58
N GLN A 439 14.76 -17.25 -10.87
CA GLN A 439 14.51 -18.59 -11.41
C GLN A 439 15.71 -19.52 -11.16
N GLU A 440 16.93 -19.01 -11.26
CA GLU A 440 18.15 -19.76 -11.05
C GLU A 440 18.27 -20.23 -9.60
N GLU A 441 17.92 -19.37 -8.64
CA GLU A 441 17.90 -19.73 -7.21
C GLU A 441 16.88 -20.85 -6.94
N VAL A 442 15.67 -20.73 -7.49
CA VAL A 442 14.62 -21.76 -7.37
C VAL A 442 15.08 -23.07 -8.03
N ALA A 443 15.62 -23.02 -9.24
CA ALA A 443 16.11 -24.20 -9.94
C ALA A 443 17.27 -24.87 -9.21
N ALA A 444 18.19 -24.10 -8.62
CA ALA A 444 19.29 -24.63 -7.82
C ALA A 444 18.77 -25.35 -6.56
N ALA A 445 17.80 -24.74 -5.87
CA ALA A 445 17.19 -25.29 -4.67
C ALA A 445 16.45 -26.62 -4.92
N THR A 446 15.79 -26.76 -6.07
CA THR A 446 15.04 -27.98 -6.43
C THR A 446 15.92 -29.07 -7.05
N SER A 447 17.08 -28.72 -7.61
CA SER A 447 17.97 -29.66 -8.32
C SER A 447 18.65 -30.71 -7.41
N TYR A 448 18.84 -30.42 -6.13
CA TYR A 448 19.52 -31.33 -5.18
C TYR A 448 18.58 -32.37 -4.54
N GLY A 449 17.27 -32.28 -4.74
CA GLY A 449 16.27 -33.25 -4.28
C GLY A 449 15.87 -34.23 -5.39
N SER A 450 16.50 -35.41 -5.41
CA SER A 450 16.14 -36.47 -6.36
C SER A 450 14.65 -36.88 -6.22
N LEU A 451 13.98 -37.06 -7.38
CA LEU A 451 12.62 -37.59 -7.66
C LEU A 451 11.41 -36.63 -7.81
N PHE A 452 11.50 -35.32 -7.55
CA PHE A 452 10.33 -34.41 -7.68
C PHE A 452 10.48 -33.25 -8.69
N ASN A 453 11.49 -33.29 -9.57
CA ASN A 453 11.88 -32.16 -10.42
C ASN A 453 10.97 -31.92 -11.65
N ILE A 454 9.77 -32.49 -11.70
CA ILE A 454 8.80 -32.27 -12.77
C ILE A 454 7.52 -31.79 -12.10
N ASP A 455 7.29 -30.47 -12.19
CA ASP A 455 5.99 -29.75 -12.18
C ASP A 455 5.97 -28.45 -11.34
N ILE A 456 7.00 -28.14 -10.52
CA ILE A 456 7.00 -26.89 -9.70
C ILE A 456 6.99 -25.63 -10.56
N GLU A 457 7.89 -25.53 -11.56
CA GLU A 457 7.92 -24.35 -12.45
C GLU A 457 6.59 -24.21 -13.22
N GLN A 458 6.01 -25.33 -13.65
CA GLN A 458 4.72 -25.33 -14.33
C GLN A 458 3.60 -24.87 -13.39
N GLN A 459 3.58 -25.34 -12.13
CA GLN A 459 2.63 -24.87 -11.11
C GLN A 459 2.77 -23.38 -10.82
N ILE A 460 4.00 -22.86 -10.72
CA ILE A 460 4.26 -21.43 -10.54
C ILE A 460 3.72 -20.64 -11.75
N VAL A 461 3.99 -21.09 -12.97
CA VAL A 461 3.47 -20.45 -14.20
C VAL A 461 1.94 -20.49 -14.25
N GLU A 462 1.33 -21.60 -13.85
CA GLU A 462 -0.13 -21.73 -13.79
C GLU A 462 -0.76 -20.87 -12.70
N ALA A 463 -0.09 -20.72 -11.55
CA ALA A 463 -0.50 -19.83 -10.47
C ALA A 463 -0.45 -18.37 -10.93
N ALA A 464 0.63 -17.97 -11.60
CA ALA A 464 0.81 -16.61 -12.12
C ALA A 464 -0.24 -16.25 -13.17
N ARG A 465 -0.53 -17.16 -14.12
CA ARG A 465 -1.63 -16.96 -15.08
C ARG A 465 -2.99 -16.81 -14.38
N GLY A 466 -3.21 -17.59 -13.32
CA GLY A 466 -4.39 -17.47 -12.47
C GLY A 466 -4.46 -16.11 -11.77
N LEU A 467 -3.34 -15.60 -11.29
CA LEU A 467 -3.24 -14.31 -10.61
C LEU A 467 -3.48 -13.14 -11.56
N ASP A 468 -2.93 -13.17 -12.77
CA ASP A 468 -3.19 -12.12 -13.78
C ASP A 468 -4.67 -12.08 -14.17
N ALA A 469 -5.27 -13.26 -14.42
CA ALA A 469 -6.70 -13.36 -14.67
C ALA A 469 -7.52 -12.85 -13.48
N PHE A 470 -7.10 -13.15 -12.25
CA PHE A 470 -7.73 -12.66 -11.03
C PHE A 470 -7.65 -11.13 -10.91
N ARG A 471 -6.50 -10.51 -11.15
CA ARG A 471 -6.32 -9.05 -11.13
C ARG A 471 -7.21 -8.36 -12.18
N ASP A 472 -7.27 -8.91 -13.39
CA ASP A 472 -8.14 -8.38 -14.44
C ASP A 472 -9.62 -8.43 -14.04
N LEU A 473 -10.05 -9.49 -13.36
CA LEU A 473 -11.42 -9.62 -12.86
C LEU A 473 -11.77 -8.56 -11.81
N GLN A 474 -10.82 -8.12 -10.98
CA GLN A 474 -11.05 -7.13 -9.91
C GLN A 474 -11.39 -5.73 -10.42
N THR A 475 -10.95 -5.42 -11.65
CA THR A 475 -11.24 -4.14 -12.29
C THR A 475 -12.49 -4.17 -13.16
N ARG A 476 -13.17 -5.32 -13.24
CA ARG A 476 -14.47 -5.47 -13.90
C ARG A 476 -15.58 -5.35 -12.85
N ILE A 477 -16.54 -4.49 -13.10
CA ILE A 477 -17.64 -4.21 -12.16
C ILE A 477 -18.63 -5.38 -12.07
N ASP A 478 -18.78 -6.15 -13.15
CA ASP A 478 -19.78 -7.23 -13.25
C ASP A 478 -19.27 -8.60 -12.80
N THR A 479 -18.10 -8.70 -12.16
CA THR A 479 -17.55 -10.00 -11.74
C THR A 479 -18.36 -10.55 -10.54
N PRO A 480 -19.00 -11.73 -10.67
CA PRO A 480 -19.75 -12.29 -9.55
C PRO A 480 -18.83 -12.65 -8.38
N PRO A 481 -19.23 -12.40 -7.11
CA PRO A 481 -18.44 -12.71 -5.92
C PRO A 481 -17.93 -14.16 -5.84
N GLY A 482 -18.76 -15.13 -6.23
CA GLY A 482 -18.37 -16.55 -6.22
C GLY A 482 -17.26 -16.88 -7.21
N VAL A 483 -17.21 -16.17 -8.35
CA VAL A 483 -16.13 -16.31 -9.34
C VAL A 483 -14.84 -15.72 -8.79
N MET A 484 -14.91 -14.56 -8.13
CA MET A 484 -13.77 -13.92 -7.48
C MET A 484 -13.17 -14.80 -6.39
N ALA A 485 -14.00 -15.33 -5.49
CA ALA A 485 -13.57 -16.20 -4.39
C ALA A 485 -12.95 -17.51 -4.90
N ALA A 486 -13.56 -18.15 -5.91
CA ALA A 486 -13.03 -19.37 -6.51
C ALA A 486 -11.69 -19.13 -7.22
N ALA A 487 -11.55 -18.01 -7.94
CA ALA A 487 -10.31 -17.62 -8.58
C ALA A 487 -9.20 -17.36 -7.54
N LYS A 488 -9.50 -16.63 -6.46
CA LYS A 488 -8.58 -16.40 -5.34
C LYS A 488 -8.08 -17.71 -4.73
N GLN A 489 -9.00 -18.61 -4.38
CA GLN A 489 -8.66 -19.88 -3.77
C GLN A 489 -7.81 -20.73 -4.72
N GLY A 490 -8.19 -20.80 -6.00
CA GLY A 490 -7.42 -21.52 -7.01
C GLY A 490 -6.00 -21.00 -7.20
N VAL A 491 -5.74 -19.71 -7.01
CA VAL A 491 -4.37 -19.15 -7.00
C VAL A 491 -3.62 -19.58 -5.74
N ARG A 492 -4.25 -19.47 -4.56
CA ARG A 492 -3.62 -19.88 -3.28
C ARG A 492 -3.23 -21.35 -3.28
N ASP A 493 -4.13 -22.23 -3.70
CA ASP A 493 -3.89 -23.68 -3.75
C ASP A 493 -2.73 -24.04 -4.68
N LYS A 494 -2.53 -23.28 -5.76
CA LYS A 494 -1.41 -23.50 -6.69
C LYS A 494 -0.08 -22.96 -6.18
N LEU A 495 -0.10 -21.98 -5.29
CA LEU A 495 1.12 -21.41 -4.69
C LEU A 495 1.60 -22.20 -3.46
N SER A 496 0.69 -22.90 -2.76
CA SER A 496 1.02 -23.57 -1.50
C SER A 496 2.04 -24.69 -1.63
N GLU A 497 1.98 -25.47 -2.72
CA GLU A 497 2.93 -26.57 -2.95
C GLU A 497 4.34 -26.06 -3.30
N PRO A 498 4.52 -25.12 -4.27
CA PRO A 498 5.81 -24.46 -4.48
C PRO A 498 6.41 -23.86 -3.20
N ASP A 499 5.60 -23.14 -2.41
CA ASP A 499 6.07 -22.57 -1.14
C ASP A 499 6.51 -23.66 -0.15
N ALA A 500 5.75 -24.74 0.01
CA ALA A 500 6.10 -25.83 0.92
C ALA A 500 7.43 -26.51 0.53
N VAL A 501 7.65 -26.75 -0.76
CA VAL A 501 8.89 -27.35 -1.26
C VAL A 501 10.08 -26.42 -1.03
N LEU A 502 9.95 -25.14 -1.34
CA LEU A 502 11.04 -24.17 -1.19
C LEU A 502 11.32 -23.84 0.29
N ASN A 503 10.29 -23.82 1.14
CA ASN A 503 10.45 -23.72 2.59
C ASN A 503 11.25 -24.90 3.15
N LYS A 504 10.99 -26.12 2.66
CA LYS A 504 11.76 -27.30 3.03
C LYS A 504 13.21 -27.21 2.58
N ALA A 505 13.46 -26.71 1.37
CA ALA A 505 14.82 -26.50 0.87
C ALA A 505 15.59 -25.50 1.77
N LEU A 506 15.00 -24.36 2.07
CA LEU A 506 15.60 -23.37 2.98
C LEU A 506 15.78 -23.92 4.40
N ALA A 507 14.79 -24.60 4.96
CA ALA A 507 14.91 -25.19 6.31
C ALA A 507 16.13 -26.13 6.41
N ASN A 508 16.36 -26.94 5.37
CA ASN A 508 17.55 -27.79 5.28
C ASN A 508 18.85 -26.98 5.22
N GLU A 509 18.89 -25.88 4.47
CA GLU A 509 20.06 -24.98 4.42
C GLU A 509 20.36 -24.36 5.80
N TYR A 510 19.32 -23.97 6.54
CA TYR A 510 19.40 -23.45 7.90
C TYR A 510 19.63 -24.53 8.95
N ARG A 511 19.55 -25.82 8.58
CA ARG A 511 19.64 -26.98 9.47
C ARG A 511 18.59 -26.95 10.58
N MET A 512 17.37 -26.60 10.22
CA MET A 512 16.21 -26.52 11.09
C MET A 512 15.09 -27.41 10.55
N GLU A 513 14.20 -27.87 11.43
CA GLU A 513 12.92 -28.42 11.00
C GLU A 513 12.07 -27.34 10.32
N VAL A 514 11.18 -27.74 9.41
CA VAL A 514 10.45 -26.81 8.52
C VAL A 514 9.56 -25.86 9.31
N GLU A 515 8.73 -26.37 10.23
CA GLU A 515 7.76 -25.55 10.95
C GLU A 515 8.44 -24.51 11.88
N PRO A 516 9.45 -24.87 12.70
CA PRO A 516 10.21 -23.87 13.47
C PRO A 516 10.94 -22.85 12.58
N PHE A 517 11.47 -23.28 11.44
CA PHE A 517 12.13 -22.39 10.48
C PHE A 517 11.14 -21.36 9.92
N VAL A 518 10.00 -21.81 9.40
CA VAL A 518 8.97 -20.92 8.83
C VAL A 518 8.46 -19.94 9.87
N ALA A 519 8.20 -20.40 11.11
CA ALA A 519 7.72 -19.54 12.19
C ALA A 519 8.72 -18.44 12.60
N SER A 520 10.01 -18.75 12.63
CA SER A 520 11.06 -17.83 13.06
C SER A 520 11.58 -16.91 11.95
N HIS A 521 11.72 -17.43 10.73
CA HIS A 521 12.38 -16.72 9.62
C HIS A 521 11.39 -16.09 8.65
N ARG A 522 10.11 -16.51 8.64
CA ARG A 522 9.04 -15.99 7.78
C ARG A 522 9.47 -15.88 6.30
N PRO A 523 9.93 -16.98 5.67
CA PRO A 523 10.45 -16.96 4.30
C PRO A 523 9.44 -16.37 3.30
N PHE A 524 9.95 -15.57 2.36
CA PHE A 524 9.19 -14.95 1.28
C PHE A 524 9.86 -15.24 -0.07
N HIS A 525 9.34 -16.22 -0.80
CA HIS A 525 9.86 -16.62 -2.11
C HIS A 525 9.43 -15.66 -3.22
N TRP A 526 10.12 -14.53 -3.35
CA TRP A 526 9.87 -13.49 -4.35
C TRP A 526 9.55 -14.01 -5.76
N TYR A 527 10.32 -15.00 -6.28
CA TYR A 527 10.07 -15.58 -7.61
C TYR A 527 8.72 -16.29 -7.71
N VAL A 528 8.23 -16.90 -6.63
CA VAL A 528 6.92 -17.56 -6.57
C VAL A 528 5.82 -16.52 -6.37
N GLN A 529 5.99 -15.63 -5.38
CA GLN A 529 4.94 -14.71 -4.95
C GLN A 529 4.67 -13.58 -5.95
N PHE A 530 5.68 -13.17 -6.72
CA PHE A 530 5.58 -12.15 -7.76
C PHE A 530 6.05 -12.67 -9.12
N HIS A 531 5.79 -13.95 -9.42
CA HIS A 531 6.32 -14.63 -10.62
C HIS A 531 6.14 -13.87 -11.92
N ALA A 532 4.97 -13.30 -12.20
CA ALA A 532 4.71 -12.55 -13.44
C ALA A 532 5.71 -11.39 -13.61
N ILE A 533 5.96 -10.64 -12.54
CA ILE A 533 6.89 -9.49 -12.51
C ILE A 533 8.34 -9.99 -12.59
N MET A 534 8.70 -10.99 -11.78
CA MET A 534 10.05 -11.54 -11.75
C MET A 534 10.46 -12.18 -13.07
N ARG A 535 9.53 -12.81 -13.79
CA ARG A 535 9.76 -13.38 -15.13
C ARG A 535 9.97 -12.29 -16.20
N GLU A 536 9.40 -11.11 -16.02
CA GLU A 536 9.62 -9.95 -16.89
C GLU A 536 10.91 -9.19 -16.57
N GLY A 537 11.71 -9.71 -15.63
CA GLY A 537 13.01 -9.16 -15.25
C GLY A 537 13.01 -8.47 -13.89
N GLY A 538 11.85 -8.32 -13.24
CA GLY A 538 11.73 -7.66 -11.94
C GLY A 538 10.83 -6.42 -11.97
N PHE A 539 10.80 -5.71 -10.84
CA PHE A 539 10.00 -4.50 -10.66
C PHE A 539 10.57 -3.33 -11.46
N ASP A 540 9.68 -2.44 -11.92
CA ASP A 540 10.05 -1.22 -12.63
C ASP A 540 10.70 -0.19 -11.69
N VAL A 541 10.12 -0.02 -10.50
CA VAL A 541 10.56 0.94 -9.49
C VAL A 541 10.58 0.29 -8.13
N ILE A 542 11.67 0.47 -7.38
CA ILE A 542 11.74 0.07 -5.97
C ILE A 542 12.05 1.30 -5.12
N VAL A 543 11.19 1.59 -4.16
CA VAL A 543 11.34 2.70 -3.22
C VAL A 543 11.18 2.22 -1.79
N GLY A 544 11.83 2.85 -0.82
CA GLY A 544 11.58 2.48 0.57
C GLY A 544 12.52 3.08 1.59
N ASN A 545 12.24 2.77 2.85
CA ASN A 545 13.12 3.06 3.98
C ASN A 545 13.44 1.74 4.72
N PRO A 546 14.50 1.03 4.30
CA PRO A 546 14.87 -0.25 4.91
C PRO A 546 15.34 -0.08 6.37
N PRO A 547 15.26 -1.14 7.20
CA PRO A 547 15.56 -1.04 8.63
C PRO A 547 17.07 -0.83 8.92
N TYR A 548 17.39 0.09 9.84
CA TYR A 548 18.76 0.41 10.26
C TYR A 548 19.19 -0.38 11.50
N LEU A 549 19.21 -1.70 11.39
CA LEU A 549 19.46 -2.63 12.51
C LEU A 549 20.76 -3.41 12.30
N ASP A 550 21.60 -3.51 13.34
CA ASP A 550 22.72 -4.45 13.33
C ASP A 550 22.18 -5.85 13.65
N TYR A 551 22.24 -6.76 12.67
CA TYR A 551 21.66 -8.09 12.85
C TYR A 551 22.42 -8.96 13.86
N ARG A 552 23.59 -8.54 14.36
CA ARG A 552 24.28 -9.25 15.47
C ARG A 552 23.54 -9.14 16.79
N ASP A 553 22.66 -8.16 16.93
CA ASP A 553 21.76 -8.04 18.08
C ASP A 553 20.61 -9.06 18.02
N MET A 554 20.53 -9.85 16.93
CA MET A 554 19.55 -10.91 16.68
C MET A 554 20.26 -12.28 16.60
N PRO A 555 20.61 -12.92 17.73
CA PRO A 555 21.46 -14.11 17.73
C PRO A 555 20.87 -15.31 16.98
N ASP A 556 19.53 -15.38 16.90
CA ASP A 556 18.80 -16.45 16.20
C ASP A 556 18.59 -16.15 14.71
N TYR A 557 19.03 -14.98 14.22
CA TYR A 557 18.87 -14.57 12.84
C TYR A 557 20.23 -14.34 12.17
N GLN A 558 20.55 -15.17 11.18
CA GLN A 558 21.76 -15.00 10.38
C GLN A 558 21.42 -14.96 8.89
N PRO A 559 21.54 -13.79 8.24
CA PRO A 559 21.34 -13.68 6.80
C PRO A 559 22.41 -14.48 6.05
N ARG A 560 22.00 -15.20 5.01
CA ARG A 560 22.85 -16.07 4.19
C ARG A 560 22.79 -15.64 2.73
N GLY A 561 23.90 -15.82 2.01
CA GLY A 561 23.96 -15.55 0.57
C GLY A 561 24.19 -14.08 0.19
N TYR A 562 24.54 -13.22 1.15
CA TYR A 562 24.77 -11.78 0.91
C TYR A 562 26.23 -11.38 1.09
N GLN A 563 26.75 -10.64 0.11
CA GLN A 563 28.09 -10.06 0.14
C GLN A 563 28.19 -8.88 1.12
N THR A 564 27.08 -8.15 1.30
CA THR A 564 26.99 -6.99 2.18
C THR A 564 26.84 -7.34 3.66
N THR A 565 26.91 -8.63 4.03
CA THR A 565 27.01 -9.07 5.44
C THR A 565 28.17 -8.41 6.19
N VAL A 566 29.22 -8.00 5.49
CA VAL A 566 30.34 -7.27 6.11
C VAL A 566 29.93 -5.96 6.81
N THR A 567 28.86 -5.29 6.34
CA THR A 567 28.36 -4.03 6.93
C THR A 567 27.66 -4.26 8.26
N ARG A 568 27.17 -5.49 8.48
CA ARG A 568 26.35 -5.93 9.63
C ARG A 568 24.97 -5.30 9.72
N ASN A 569 24.61 -4.36 8.84
CA ASN A 569 23.34 -3.65 8.91
C ASN A 569 22.32 -4.22 7.92
N LEU A 570 21.07 -4.40 8.36
CA LEU A 570 20.00 -4.94 7.53
C LEU A 570 19.75 -4.12 6.27
N TYR A 571 19.87 -2.78 6.31
CA TYR A 571 19.57 -1.97 5.13
C TYR A 571 20.43 -2.33 3.92
N SER A 572 21.72 -2.67 4.11
CA SER A 572 22.58 -3.01 2.98
C SER A 572 22.21 -4.35 2.37
N LEU A 573 21.75 -5.30 3.19
CA LEU A 573 21.25 -6.60 2.73
C LEU A 573 19.97 -6.40 1.91
N VAL A 574 19.09 -5.47 2.32
CA VAL A 574 17.87 -5.14 1.57
C VAL A 574 18.24 -4.51 0.23
N LEU A 575 19.20 -3.58 0.20
CA LEU A 575 19.68 -2.99 -1.06
C LEU A 575 20.27 -4.05 -2.00
N GLU A 576 21.08 -4.97 -1.48
CA GLU A 576 21.63 -6.09 -2.26
C GLU A 576 20.52 -7.00 -2.79
N ARG A 577 19.55 -7.36 -1.95
CA ARG A 577 18.36 -8.13 -2.38
C ARG A 577 17.62 -7.42 -3.51
N CYS A 578 17.44 -6.10 -3.41
CA CYS A 578 16.73 -5.32 -4.42
C CYS A 578 17.42 -5.32 -5.79
N GLN A 579 18.72 -5.59 -5.88
CA GLN A 579 19.40 -5.78 -7.17
C GLN A 579 18.88 -7.01 -7.92
N GLY A 580 18.47 -8.06 -7.20
CA GLY A 580 17.83 -9.24 -7.80
C GLY A 580 16.31 -9.12 -7.97
N LEU A 581 15.70 -8.02 -7.49
CA LEU A 581 14.26 -7.76 -7.60
C LEU A 581 13.92 -6.72 -8.66
N ILE A 582 14.88 -5.88 -9.07
CA ILE A 582 14.64 -4.83 -10.04
C ILE A 582 14.97 -5.28 -11.46
N MET A 583 14.21 -4.78 -12.43
CA MET A 583 14.57 -4.95 -13.84
C MET A 583 15.79 -4.11 -14.22
N GLU A 584 16.46 -4.48 -15.32
CA GLU A 584 17.69 -3.81 -15.78
C GLU A 584 17.52 -2.31 -16.04
N SER A 585 16.37 -1.89 -16.60
CA SER A 585 16.04 -0.48 -16.83
C SER A 585 15.29 0.18 -15.67
N GLY A 586 15.14 -0.52 -14.54
CA GLY A 586 14.39 -0.04 -13.39
C GLY A 586 15.14 1.03 -12.60
N ARG A 587 14.41 1.77 -11.75
CA ARG A 587 14.99 2.78 -10.85
C ARG A 587 14.76 2.46 -9.38
N GLN A 588 15.76 2.75 -8.55
CA GLN A 588 15.71 2.58 -7.10
C GLN A 588 15.81 3.92 -6.37
N GLY A 589 15.04 4.07 -5.29
CA GLY A 589 15.07 5.25 -4.42
C GLY A 589 14.95 4.85 -2.95
N PHE A 590 16.06 4.95 -2.20
CA PHE A 590 16.09 4.54 -0.80
C PHE A 590 16.57 5.64 0.14
N ILE A 591 16.07 5.59 1.37
CA ILE A 591 16.62 6.38 2.47
C ILE A 591 17.60 5.48 3.23
N VAL A 592 18.88 5.84 3.23
CA VAL A 592 19.91 5.10 3.95
C VAL A 592 20.88 6.04 4.65
N PRO A 593 21.49 5.62 5.77
CA PRO A 593 22.60 6.34 6.38
C PRO A 593 23.80 6.40 5.42
N ILE A 594 24.45 7.58 5.36
CA ILE A 594 25.68 7.82 4.58
C ILE A 594 26.90 7.66 5.49
#